data_AF-A0A835ULF5-F1
#
_entry.id   AF-A0A835ULF5-F1
#
_cell.length_a   1.000
_cell.length_b   1.000
_cell.length_c   1.000
_cell.angle_alpha   90.00
_cell.angle_beta   90.00
_cell.angle_gamma   90.00
#
_symmetry.space_group_name_H-M   'P 1'
#
loop_
_entity.id
_entity.type
_entity.pdbx_description
1 polymer ?
#
loop_
_entity_poly.entity_id
_entity_poly.type
_entity_poly.pdbx_seq_one_letter_code
_entity_poly.pdbx_strand_id
1 'polypeptide(L)'
;MPMESDASGNFADWPEAMVVIAVLNVLSSRSPDDEYVGALPQAAWAEEAEVKVAFERFNGRMKEIEGIIDGSNRDAGLRNRSCRMSF
;
A
#
# COMPACT_ATOMS: atom_id res chain seq x y z
N MET A 1 -9.31 3.73 -32.53
CA MET A 1 -8.81 5.10 -32.74
C MET A 1 -7.31 4.95 -32.92
N PRO A 2 -6.72 5.26 -34.08
CA PRO A 2 -5.28 5.12 -34.25
C PRO A 2 -4.58 6.25 -33.49
N MET A 3 -3.63 5.89 -32.64
CA MET A 3 -2.75 6.82 -31.96
C MET A 3 -1.65 7.18 -32.96
N GLU A 4 -1.68 8.40 -33.50
CA GLU A 4 -0.52 8.93 -34.22
C GLU A 4 0.54 9.35 -33.20
N SER A 5 1.79 8.95 -33.45
CA SER A 5 2.95 9.37 -32.66
C SER A 5 3.30 10.83 -32.97
N ASP A 6 3.61 11.61 -31.95
CA ASP A 6 4.15 12.94 -32.15
C ASP A 6 5.68 12.95 -32.01
N ALA A 7 6.32 13.86 -32.74
CA ALA A 7 7.76 13.93 -32.93
C ALA A 7 8.54 14.45 -31.70
N SER A 8 7.97 14.38 -30.49
CA SER A 8 8.43 15.17 -29.32
C SER A 8 8.93 14.35 -28.13
N GLY A 9 8.80 13.02 -28.15
CA GLY A 9 9.26 12.15 -27.07
C GLY A 9 8.33 12.16 -25.86
N ASN A 10 7.21 11.42 -25.93
CA ASN A 10 6.48 11.05 -24.72
C ASN A 10 5.52 9.87 -24.87
N PHE A 11 5.35 9.17 -23.73
CA PHE A 11 4.50 8.01 -23.40
C PHE A 11 4.59 6.79 -24.31
N ALA A 12 4.79 5.64 -23.65
CA ALA A 12 4.80 4.33 -24.27
C ALA A 12 3.62 4.19 -25.25
N ASP A 13 3.93 3.75 -26.47
CA ASP A 13 2.91 3.35 -27.45
C ASP A 13 1.90 2.40 -26.77
N TRP A 14 0.64 2.43 -27.18
CA TRP A 14 -0.45 1.73 -26.46
C TRP A 14 -0.11 0.27 -26.09
N PRO A 15 0.51 -0.54 -26.97
CA PRO A 15 0.97 -1.89 -26.59
C PRO A 15 2.00 -1.91 -25.44
N GLU A 16 2.99 -1.03 -25.49
CA GLU A 16 4.06 -0.88 -24.51
C GLU A 16 3.50 -0.38 -23.17
N ALA A 17 2.56 0.57 -23.20
CA ALA A 17 1.85 1.04 -22.01
C ALA A 17 1.06 -0.10 -21.35
N MET A 18 0.42 -0.95 -22.15
CA MET A 18 -0.31 -2.13 -21.65
C MET A 18 0.62 -3.15 -20.99
N VAL A 19 1.83 -3.36 -21.54
CA VAL A 19 2.84 -4.21 -20.90
C VAL A 19 3.26 -3.64 -19.55
N VAL A 20 3.54 -2.34 -19.47
CA VAL A 20 3.90 -1.67 -18.20
C VAL A 20 2.77 -1.80 -17.17
N ILE A 21 1.51 -1.54 -17.56
CA ILE A 21 0.36 -1.66 -16.66
C ILE A 21 0.18 -3.11 -16.19
N ALA A 22 0.31 -4.11 -17.08
CA ALA A 22 0.19 -5.51 -16.71
C ALA A 22 1.26 -5.94 -15.70
N VAL A 23 2.52 -5.53 -15.92
CA VAL A 23 3.63 -5.81 -15.00
C VAL A 23 3.39 -5.13 -13.65
N LEU A 24 3.01 -3.84 -13.63
CA LEU A 24 2.72 -3.11 -12.40
C LEU A 24 1.56 -3.74 -11.64
N ASN A 25 0.50 -4.20 -12.33
CA ASN A 25 -0.64 -4.84 -11.69
C ASN A 25 -0.23 -6.16 -10.99
N VAL A 26 0.60 -6.98 -11.64
CA VAL A 26 1.11 -8.22 -11.04
C VAL A 26 2.00 -7.91 -9.83
N LEU A 27 2.95 -7.00 -9.98
CA LEU A 27 3.93 -6.68 -8.91
C LEU A 27 3.34 -5.89 -7.73
N SER A 28 2.22 -5.19 -7.93
CA SER A 28 1.54 -4.43 -6.86
C SER A 28 0.43 -5.23 -6.16
N SER A 29 0.04 -6.37 -6.73
CA SER A 29 -0.90 -7.28 -6.09
C SER A 29 -0.25 -7.99 -4.90
N ARG A 30 -1.03 -8.18 -3.84
CA ARG A 30 -0.59 -8.94 -2.67
C ARG A 30 -0.91 -10.43 -2.83
N SER A 31 -0.02 -11.27 -2.30
CA SER A 31 -0.29 -12.70 -2.15
C SER A 31 -1.37 -12.92 -1.09
N PRO A 32 -2.26 -13.92 -1.23
CA PRO A 32 -3.17 -14.33 -0.16
C PRO A 32 -2.44 -14.71 1.14
N ASP A 33 -1.20 -15.20 1.02
CA ASP A 33 -0.36 -15.64 2.13
C ASP A 33 0.54 -14.51 2.68
N ASP A 34 0.38 -13.27 2.23
CA ASP A 34 1.20 -12.15 2.70
C ASP A 34 0.95 -11.85 4.18
N GLU A 35 2.00 -11.95 4.98
CA GLU A 35 1.97 -11.60 6.39
C GLU A 35 2.25 -10.10 6.57
N TYR A 36 1.34 -9.42 7.28
CA TYR A 36 1.47 -7.99 7.56
C TYR A 36 2.41 -7.74 8.74
N VAL A 37 3.10 -6.60 8.71
CA VAL A 37 3.99 -6.18 9.80
C VAL A 37 3.22 -6.14 11.12
N GLY A 38 3.69 -6.93 12.09
CA GLY A 38 3.09 -6.98 13.42
C GLY A 38 1.80 -7.80 13.50
N ALA A 39 1.36 -8.49 12.44
CA ALA A 39 0.11 -9.26 12.47
C ALA A 39 0.19 -10.51 13.36
N LEU A 40 1.24 -11.32 13.19
CA LEU A 40 1.45 -12.53 13.99
C LEU A 40 2.87 -12.54 14.59
N PRO A 41 3.04 -13.01 15.84
CA PRO A 41 4.36 -13.28 16.38
C PRO A 41 4.91 -14.57 15.76
N GLN A 42 6.22 -14.60 15.49
CA GLN A 42 6.88 -15.86 15.16
C GLN A 42 6.82 -16.82 16.36
N ALA A 43 6.77 -18.13 16.10
CA ALA A 43 6.67 -19.14 17.15
C ALA A 43 7.77 -19.00 18.21
N ALA A 44 9.02 -18.76 17.78
CA ALA A 44 10.16 -18.55 18.68
C ALA A 44 10.02 -17.33 19.61
N TRP A 45 9.25 -16.31 19.21
CA TRP A 45 9.00 -15.11 20.01
C TRP A 45 7.87 -15.29 21.01
N ALA A 46 6.94 -16.21 20.71
CA ALA A 46 5.81 -16.51 21.58
C ALA A 46 6.20 -17.37 22.79
N GLU A 47 7.34 -18.07 22.71
CA GLU A 47 7.87 -18.92 23.78
C GLU A 47 8.60 -18.12 24.88
N GLU A 48 9.17 -16.97 24.54
CA GLU A 48 9.88 -16.11 25.48
C GLU A 48 8.95 -14.98 25.94
N ALA A 49 8.72 -14.90 27.26
CA ALA A 49 7.67 -14.07 27.82
C ALA A 49 7.93 -12.57 27.63
N GLU A 50 9.19 -12.13 27.71
CA GLU A 50 9.55 -10.72 27.55
C GLU A 50 9.37 -10.27 26.09
N VAL A 51 9.84 -11.07 25.14
CA VAL A 51 9.70 -10.83 23.70
C VAL A 51 8.24 -10.83 23.30
N LYS A 52 7.42 -11.76 23.82
CA LYS A 52 5.97 -11.78 23.57
C LYS A 52 5.30 -10.49 24.03
N VAL A 53 5.59 -10.03 25.25
CA VAL A 53 5.04 -8.78 25.78
C VAL A 53 5.50 -7.57 24.95
N ALA A 54 6.76 -7.55 24.51
CA ALA A 54 7.26 -6.51 23.63
C ALA A 54 6.54 -6.50 22.26
N PHE A 55 6.29 -7.68 21.69
CA PHE A 55 5.54 -7.84 20.44
C PHE A 55 4.09 -7.38 20.58
N GLU A 56 3.40 -7.71 21.67
CA GLU A 56 2.03 -7.26 21.92
C GLU A 56 1.94 -5.74 22.01
N ARG A 57 2.92 -5.09 22.67
CA ARG A 57 3.03 -3.62 22.70
C ARG A 57 3.23 -3.05 21.30
N PHE A 58 4.10 -3.67 20.50
CA PHE A 58 4.35 -3.26 19.11
C PHE A 58 3.08 -3.38 18.25
N ASN A 59 2.38 -4.53 18.30
CA ASN A 59 1.10 -4.73 17.60
C ASN A 59 0.07 -3.67 17.99
N GLY A 60 -0.06 -3.37 19.28
CA GLY A 60 -0.96 -2.33 19.77
C GLY A 60 -0.66 -0.94 19.18
N ARG A 61 0.63 -0.56 19.14
CA ARG A 61 1.08 0.70 18.55
C ARG A 61 0.85 0.77 17.04
N MET A 62 1.00 -0.34 16.32
CA MET A 62 0.70 -0.41 14.89
C MET A 62 -0.78 -0.12 14.61
N LYS A 63 -1.69 -0.74 15.37
CA LYS A 63 -3.14 -0.49 15.25
C LYS A 63 -3.53 0.95 15.56
N GLU A 64 -2.89 1.56 16.55
CA GLU A 64 -3.08 2.98 16.86
C GLU A 64 -2.68 3.87 15.67
N ILE A 65 -1.52 3.60 15.06
CA ILE A 65 -1.05 4.33 13.88
C ILE A 65 -1.99 4.14 12.69
N GLU A 66 -2.48 2.92 12.44
CA GLU A 66 -3.49 2.66 11.41
C GLU A 66 -4.74 3.51 11.62
N GLY A 67 -5.26 3.58 12.85
CA GLY A 67 -6.40 4.44 13.19
C GLY A 67 -6.13 5.93 12.94
N ILE A 68 -4.93 6.42 13.26
CA ILE A 68 -4.52 7.80 12.99
C ILE A 68 -4.45 8.07 11.48
N ILE A 69 -3.88 7.15 10.71
CA ILE A 69 -3.78 7.25 9.25
C ILE A 69 -5.18 7.24 8.62
N ASP A 70 -6.05 6.34 9.05
CA ASP A 70 -7.43 6.25 8.59
C ASP A 70 -8.21 7.53 8.86
N GLY A 71 -8.11 8.07 10.08
CA GLY A 71 -8.71 9.35 10.44
C GLY A 71 -8.19 10.48 9.56
N SER A 72 -6.88 10.54 9.35
CA SER A 72 -6.24 11.56 8.50
C SER A 72 -6.63 11.45 7.03
N ASN A 73 -6.78 10.24 6.49
CA ASN A 73 -7.17 10.03 5.10
C ASN A 73 -8.66 10.35 4.86
N ARG A 74 -9.50 10.29 5.90
CA ARG A 74 -10.92 10.67 5.85
C ARG A 74 -11.16 12.17 6.07
N ASP A 75 -10.16 12.90 6.58
CA ASP A 75 -10.27 14.34 6.78
C ASP A 75 -10.16 15.10 5.45
N ALA A 76 -11.28 15.70 5.03
CA ALA A 76 -11.37 16.53 3.81
C ALA A 76 -10.57 17.85 3.90
N GLY A 77 -10.17 18.27 5.11
CA GLY A 77 -9.27 19.38 5.34
C GLY A 77 -7.82 19.07 4.97
N LEU A 78 -7.41 17.79 5.01
CA LEU A 78 -6.07 17.33 4.63
C LEU A 78 -6.00 17.04 3.12
N ARG A 79 -5.93 18.12 2.34
CA ARG A 79 -6.04 18.11 0.85
C ARG A 79 -4.99 17.30 0.09
N ASN A 80 -3.87 16.95 0.72
CA ASN A 80 -2.84 16.08 0.13
C ASN A 80 -3.05 14.59 0.47
N ARG A 81 -4.11 14.28 1.23
CA ARG A 81 -4.42 12.92 1.71
C ARG A 81 -5.80 12.44 1.30
N SER A 82 -6.76 13.35 1.14
CA SER A 82 -8.09 13.08 0.64
C SER A 82 -8.24 13.63 -0.79
N CYS A 83 -8.54 12.76 -1.74
CA CYS A 83 -8.81 13.17 -3.12
C CYS A 83 -10.16 13.88 -3.17
N ARG A 84 -10.16 15.20 -3.31
CA ARG A 84 -11.39 15.98 -3.54
C ARG A 84 -11.85 15.74 -4.98
N MET A 85 -12.62 14.68 -5.21
CA MET A 85 -13.38 14.47 -6.45
C MET A 85 -14.50 15.53 -6.51
N SER A 86 -14.18 16.71 -7.04
CA SER A 86 -15.18 17.69 -7.47
C SER A 86 -15.48 17.36 -8.92
N PHE A 87 -16.65 16.78 -9.18
CA PHE A 87 -17.19 16.61 -10.53
C PHE A 87 -17.78 17.93 -11.03
#